data_AF-A0A7X5N3H0-F1
#
_entry.id   AF-A0A7X5N3H0-F1
#
_cell.length_a   1.000
_cell.length_b   1.000
_cell.length_c   1.000
_cell.angle_alpha   90.00
_cell.angle_beta   90.00
_cell.angle_gamma   90.00
#
_symmetry.space_group_name_H-M   'P 1'
#
loop_
_entity.id
_entity.type
_entity.pdbx_description
1 polymer ?
#
loop_
_entity_poly.entity_id
_entity_poly.type
_entity_poly.pdbx_seq_one_letter_code
_entity_poly.pdbx_strand_id
1 'polypeptide(L)'
;NADTTAFMQFLEGDLFADFPDLRFIIPHGGGAVPYHWGRFRGLADMLGKPPLSTHVMRNVFFDTCVYHQPGIDLLFEVIDIDNILFGSEMVGAVRGIDPQTGQYFDDT
;
A
#
# COMPACT_ATOMS: atom_id res chain seq x y z
N ASN A 1 1.41 -2.72 -11.40
CA ASN A 1 2.82 -2.34 -11.66
C ASN A 1 3.09 -0.91 -11.22
N ALA A 2 2.27 0.07 -11.63
CA ALA A 2 2.44 1.47 -11.27
C ALA A 2 2.57 1.72 -9.75
N ASP A 3 1.68 1.14 -8.94
CA ASP A 3 1.64 1.34 -7.48
C ASP A 3 2.97 0.97 -6.79
N THR A 4 3.45 -0.25 -7.05
CA THR A 4 4.73 -0.74 -6.53
C THR A 4 5.92 0.09 -7.03
N THR A 5 5.89 0.50 -8.30
CA THR A 5 6.95 1.34 -8.88
C THR A 5 7.00 2.72 -8.21
N ALA A 6 5.86 3.36 -7.97
CA ALA A 6 5.79 4.65 -7.29
C ALA A 6 6.38 4.56 -5.88
N PHE A 7 6.03 3.53 -5.11
CA PHE A 7 6.60 3.31 -3.79
C PHE A 7 8.13 3.13 -3.84
N MET A 8 8.65 2.34 -4.78
CA MET A 8 10.09 2.17 -4.95
C MET A 8 10.80 3.48 -5.29
N GLN A 9 10.21 4.32 -6.15
CA GLN A 9 10.77 5.64 -6.50
C GLN A 9 10.82 6.57 -5.29
N PHE A 10 9.79 6.55 -4.42
CA PHE A 10 9.81 7.31 -3.17
C PHE A 10 10.88 6.81 -2.20
N LEU A 11 11.10 5.48 -2.14
CA LEU A 11 12.17 4.89 -1.34
C LEU A 11 13.56 5.31 -1.86
N GLU A 12 13.80 5.24 -3.16
CA GLU A 12 15.10 5.61 -3.76
C GLU A 12 15.41 7.11 -3.65
N GLY A 13 14.37 7.96 -3.74
CA GLY A 13 14.47 9.40 -3.62
C GLY A 13 14.45 9.93 -2.18
N ASP A 14 14.34 11.25 -2.04
CA ASP A 14 14.20 11.98 -0.77
C ASP A 14 13.10 13.06 -0.85
N LEU A 15 12.06 12.81 -1.67
CA LEU A 15 10.98 13.76 -1.98
C LEU A 15 10.35 14.42 -0.73
N PHE A 16 10.18 13.64 0.33
CA PHE A 16 9.53 14.11 1.56
C PHE A 16 10.46 14.89 2.49
N ALA A 17 11.77 14.88 2.24
CA ALA A 17 12.68 15.81 2.90
C ALA A 17 12.47 17.24 2.37
N ASP A 18 12.23 17.38 1.07
CA ASP A 18 11.95 18.68 0.42
C ASP A 18 10.52 19.15 0.70
N PHE A 19 9.56 18.23 0.74
CA PHE A 19 8.13 18.53 0.93
C PHE A 19 7.54 17.70 2.09
N PRO A 20 7.82 18.06 3.35
CA PRO A 20 7.44 17.25 4.51
C PRO A 20 5.93 17.13 4.73
N ASP A 21 5.14 18.09 4.25
CA ASP A 21 3.68 18.09 4.39
C ASP A 21 2.95 17.44 3.20
N LEU A 22 3.68 17.06 2.14
CA LEU A 22 3.09 16.41 0.97
C LEU A 22 2.65 14.99 1.31
N ARG A 23 1.43 14.62 0.92
CA ARG A 23 0.86 13.29 1.20
C ARG A 23 0.38 12.63 -0.08
N PHE A 24 0.66 11.33 -0.20
CA PHE A 24 0.19 10.48 -1.30
C PHE A 24 -0.60 9.30 -0.76
N ILE A 25 -1.64 8.93 -1.49
CA ILE A 25 -2.32 7.64 -1.33
C ILE A 25 -1.92 6.79 -2.53
N ILE A 26 -1.29 5.65 -2.29
CA ILE A 26 -1.06 4.65 -3.32
C ILE A 26 -2.20 3.63 -3.24
N PRO A 27 -3.05 3.51 -4.28
CA PRO A 27 -4.26 2.70 -4.23
C PRO A 27 -3.96 1.19 -4.31
N HIS A 28 -5.02 0.40 -4.29
CA HIS A 28 -5.00 -1.06 -4.39
C HIS A 28 -4.12 -1.72 -3.34
N GLY A 29 -4.22 -1.22 -2.09
CA GLY A 29 -3.37 -1.69 -0.99
C GLY A 29 -1.87 -1.48 -1.21
N GLY A 30 -1.47 -0.47 -1.99
CA GLY A 30 -0.06 -0.26 -2.32
C GLY A 30 0.50 -1.26 -3.34
N GLY A 31 -0.37 -1.93 -4.11
CA GLY A 31 0.02 -2.93 -5.09
C GLY A 31 0.71 -4.14 -4.46
N ALA A 32 1.98 -4.38 -4.80
CA ALA A 32 2.74 -5.51 -4.25
C ALA A 32 3.56 -5.16 -3.00
N VAL A 33 3.45 -3.92 -2.50
CA VAL A 33 4.33 -3.42 -1.43
C VAL A 33 4.11 -4.15 -0.10
N PRO A 34 2.88 -4.27 0.45
CA PRO A 34 2.69 -5.00 1.71
C PRO A 34 3.07 -6.47 1.58
N TYR A 35 2.76 -7.11 0.46
CA TYR A 35 3.12 -8.51 0.23
C TYR A 35 4.64 -8.75 0.26
N HIS A 36 5.41 -7.79 -0.23
CA HIS A 36 6.88 -7.83 -0.19
C HIS A 36 7.48 -6.89 0.86
N TRP A 37 6.75 -6.59 1.94
CA TRP A 37 7.17 -5.56 2.91
C TRP A 37 8.57 -5.79 3.48
N GLY A 38 8.90 -7.05 3.82
CA GLY A 38 10.25 -7.41 4.28
C GLY A 38 11.35 -7.11 3.26
N ARG A 39 11.07 -7.26 1.95
CA ARG A 39 12.01 -6.92 0.87
C ARG A 39 12.26 -5.42 0.82
N PHE A 40 11.22 -4.59 0.91
CA PHE A 40 11.38 -3.13 0.89
C PHE A 40 12.12 -2.61 2.12
N ARG A 41 11.90 -3.21 3.30
CA ARG A 41 12.72 -2.91 4.49
C ARG A 41 14.20 -3.21 4.25
N GLY A 42 14.50 -4.39 3.70
CA GLY A 42 15.90 -4.74 3.35
C GLY A 42 16.51 -3.86 2.26
N LEU A 43 15.71 -3.40 1.29
CA LEU A 43 16.18 -2.46 0.26
C LEU A 43 16.51 -1.08 0.84
N ALA A 44 15.74 -0.58 1.81
CA ALA A 44 16.07 0.65 2.53
C ALA A 44 17.48 0.55 3.16
N ASP A 45 17.76 -0.56 3.85
CA ASP A 45 19.09 -0.81 4.43
C ASP A 45 20.18 -0.87 3.36
N MET A 46 19.96 -1.62 2.27
CA MET A 46 20.93 -1.75 1.16
C MET A 46 21.23 -0.42 0.46
N LEU A 47 20.24 0.46 0.37
CA LEU A 47 20.37 1.79 -0.25
C LEU A 47 20.89 2.85 0.73
N GLY A 48 21.11 2.50 2.00
CA GLY A 48 21.53 3.44 3.04
C GLY A 48 20.46 4.49 3.38
N LYS A 49 19.18 4.15 3.16
CA LYS A 49 18.03 5.03 3.46
C LYS A 49 17.57 4.86 4.91
N PRO A 50 16.89 5.86 5.49
CA PRO A 50 16.25 5.69 6.79
C PRO A 50 15.18 4.58 6.77
N PRO A 51 14.73 4.08 7.94
CA PRO A 51 13.64 3.13 8.02
C PRO A 51 12.39 3.61 7.27
N LEU A 52 11.65 2.68 6.64
CA LEU A 52 10.45 3.03 5.87
C LEU A 52 9.45 3.88 6.67
N SER A 53 9.31 3.60 7.97
CA SER A 53 8.42 4.31 8.89
C SER A 53 8.70 5.82 8.99
N THR A 54 9.95 6.24 8.79
CA THR A 54 10.35 7.65 8.87
C THR A 54 10.69 8.26 7.50
N HIS A 55 11.12 7.43 6.55
CA HIS A 55 11.51 7.86 5.20
C HIS A 55 10.31 8.07 4.28
N VAL A 56 9.36 7.14 4.27
CA VAL A 56 8.26 7.10 3.29
C VAL A 56 6.88 7.14 3.97
N MET A 57 6.70 6.35 5.03
CA MET A 57 5.37 6.13 5.63
C MET A 57 4.87 7.29 6.49
N ARG A 58 5.62 8.38 6.66
CA ARG A 58 5.02 9.62 7.21
C ARG A 58 4.12 10.33 6.20
N ASN A 59 4.32 10.03 4.91
CA ASN A 59 3.75 10.77 3.81
C ASN A 59 2.92 9.89 2.87
N VAL A 60 3.16 8.57 2.87
CA VAL A 60 2.47 7.60 2.03
C VAL A 60 1.45 6.80 2.82
N PHE A 61 0.26 6.65 2.23
CA PHE A 61 -0.88 5.90 2.75
C PHE A 61 -1.33 4.89 1.70
N PHE A 62 -1.97 3.81 2.14
CA PHE A 62 -2.56 2.78 1.27
C PHE A 62 -4.07 2.72 1.49
N ASP A 63 -4.82 2.48 0.42
CA ASP A 63 -6.25 2.18 0.55
C ASP A 63 -6.49 0.69 0.85
N THR A 64 -7.75 0.31 1.05
CA THR A 64 -8.17 -1.10 1.24
C THR A 64 -8.76 -1.72 -0.03
N CYS A 65 -8.44 -1.25 -1.23
CA CYS A 65 -8.97 -1.81 -2.48
C CYS A 65 -8.27 -3.14 -2.83
N VAL A 66 -8.42 -4.15 -1.98
CA VAL A 66 -7.83 -5.49 -2.07
C VAL A 66 -8.93 -6.54 -1.92
N TYR A 67 -9.28 -7.22 -3.03
CA TYR A 67 -10.54 -7.95 -3.16
C TYR A 67 -10.50 -9.41 -2.68
N HIS A 68 -9.93 -9.65 -1.50
CA HIS A 68 -10.11 -10.90 -0.74
C HIS A 68 -9.61 -10.77 0.70
N GLN A 69 -10.24 -11.47 1.63
CA GLN A 69 -9.93 -11.36 3.07
C GLN A 69 -8.44 -11.57 3.40
N PRO A 70 -7.73 -12.59 2.86
CA PRO A 70 -6.31 -12.78 3.19
C PRO A 70 -5.41 -11.61 2.78
N GLY A 71 -5.78 -10.87 1.74
CA GLY A 71 -5.05 -9.68 1.30
C GLY A 71 -5.26 -8.50 2.25
N ILE A 72 -6.50 -8.31 2.72
CA ILE A 72 -6.82 -7.33 3.77
C ILE A 72 -6.11 -7.68 5.08
N ASP A 73 -6.15 -8.94 5.50
CA ASP A 73 -5.48 -9.41 6.72
C ASP A 73 -3.98 -9.08 6.69
N LEU A 74 -3.32 -9.39 5.56
CA LEU A 74 -1.91 -9.10 5.38
C LEU A 74 -1.61 -7.59 5.41
N LEU A 75 -2.45 -6.77 4.76
CA LEU A 75 -2.28 -5.32 4.75
C LEU A 75 -2.29 -4.76 6.18
N PHE A 76 -3.26 -5.16 7.00
CA PHE A 76 -3.40 -4.73 8.38
C PHE A 76 -2.35 -5.35 9.33
N GLU A 77 -1.76 -6.49 8.97
CA GLU A 77 -0.70 -7.12 9.77
C GLU A 77 0.63 -6.37 9.65
N VAL A 78 0.99 -5.88 8.45
CA VAL A 78 2.36 -5.41 8.16
C VAL A 78 2.48 -3.90 8.01
N ILE A 79 1.37 -3.18 7.82
CA ILE A 79 1.32 -1.73 7.68
C ILE A 79 0.67 -1.11 8.92
N ASP A 80 1.22 0.00 9.42
CA ASP A 80 0.67 0.72 10.55
C ASP A 80 -0.75 1.22 10.25
N ILE A 81 -1.66 1.10 11.22
CA ILE A 81 -3.09 1.44 11.04
C ILE A 81 -3.31 2.89 10.59
N ASP A 82 -2.45 3.81 11.04
CA ASP A 82 -2.51 5.23 10.69
C ASP A 82 -2.23 5.48 9.19
N ASN A 83 -1.64 4.50 8.49
CA ASN A 83 -1.33 4.54 7.07
C ASN A 83 -2.37 3.88 6.18
N ILE A 84 -3.45 3.31 6.76
CA ILE A 84 -4.49 2.59 6.03
C ILE A 84 -5.76 3.44 5.95
N LEU A 85 -6.30 3.59 4.74
CA LEU A 85 -7.51 4.36 4.46
C LEU A 85 -8.56 3.44 3.83
N PHE A 86 -9.80 3.46 4.32
CA PHE A 86 -10.85 2.65 3.71
C PHE A 86 -11.16 3.10 2.28
N GLY A 87 -11.24 2.13 1.36
CA GLY A 87 -11.66 2.29 -0.04
C GLY A 87 -12.07 0.94 -0.64
N SER A 88 -13.04 0.96 -1.56
CA SER A 88 -13.56 -0.26 -2.20
C SER A 88 -13.63 -0.24 -3.73
N GLU A 89 -13.51 0.92 -4.36
CA GLU A 89 -13.65 1.06 -5.83
C GLU A 89 -14.97 0.44 -6.39
N MET A 90 -16.09 0.53 -5.65
CA MET A 90 -17.32 -0.29 -5.86
C MET A 90 -18.02 -0.28 -7.24
N VAL A 91 -17.62 0.57 -8.17
CA VAL A 91 -18.12 0.58 -9.57
C VAL A 91 -16.94 0.56 -10.56
N GLY A 92 -15.85 -0.04 -10.12
CA GLY A 92 -14.54 0.02 -10.75
C GLY A 92 -14.20 -1.22 -11.55
N ALA A 93 -12.99 -1.70 -11.34
CA ALA A 93 -12.35 -2.77 -12.10
C ALA A 93 -13.08 -4.12 -12.04
N VAL A 94 -13.59 -4.51 -10.86
CA VAL A 94 -14.18 -5.84 -10.64
C VAL A 94 -15.54 -5.71 -9.98
N ARG A 95 -16.61 -5.86 -10.77
CA ARG A 95 -18.01 -5.68 -10.33
C ARG A 95 -18.75 -7.00 -10.12
N GLY A 96 -18.03 -8.12 -10.18
CA GLY A 96 -18.61 -9.46 -10.11
C GLY A 96 -18.89 -9.90 -8.67
N ILE A 97 -19.69 -10.95 -8.54
CA ILE A 97 -19.85 -11.70 -7.30
C ILE A 97 -18.74 -12.74 -7.25
N ASP A 98 -18.00 -12.79 -6.14
CA ASP A 98 -17.01 -13.82 -5.87
C ASP A 98 -17.74 -15.17 -5.65
N PRO A 99 -17.52 -16.19 -6.50
CA PRO A 99 -18.14 -17.50 -6.33
C PRO A 99 -17.72 -18.22 -5.04
N GLN A 100 -16.65 -17.80 -4.37
CA GLN A 100 -16.18 -18.42 -3.13
C GLN A 100 -16.93 -17.94 -1.88
N THR A 101 -17.35 -16.67 -1.87
CA THR A 101 -17.97 -16.02 -0.70
C THR A 101 -19.46 -15.71 -0.92
N GLY A 102 -19.89 -15.58 -2.18
CA GLY A 102 -21.23 -15.12 -2.53
C GLY A 102 -21.44 -13.61 -2.39
N GLN A 103 -20.39 -12.85 -2.04
CA GLN A 103 -20.40 -11.39 -1.96
C GLN A 103 -19.79 -10.75 -3.21
N TYR A 104 -19.94 -9.43 -3.37
CA TYR A 104 -19.19 -8.72 -4.40
C TYR A 104 -17.69 -8.70 -4.04
N PHE A 105 -16.81 -8.67 -5.04
CA PHE A 105 -15.36 -8.60 -4.81
C PHE A 105 -14.93 -7.33 -4.03
N ASP A 106 -15.64 -6.22 -4.24
CA ASP A 106 -15.44 -4.95 -3.54
C ASP A 106 -16.09 -4.90 -2.14
N ASP A 107 -16.77 -5.97 -1.73
CA ASP A 107 -17.34 -6.21 -0.40
C ASP A 107 -16.49 -7.28 0.31
N THR A 108 -15.24 -6.91 0.58
CA THR A 108 -14.25 -7.71 1.33
C THR A 108 -14.05 -7.15 2.73
#